data_AF-A0A538MY79-F1
#
_entry.id   AF-A0A538MY79-F1
#
_cell.length_a   1.000
_cell.length_b   1.000
_cell.length_c   1.000
_cell.angle_alpha   90.00
_cell.angle_beta   90.00
_cell.angle_gamma   90.00
#
_symmetry.space_group_name_H-M   'P 1'
#
loop_
_entity.id
_entity.type
_entity.pdbx_description
1 polymer ?
#
loop_
_entity_poly.entity_id
_entity_poly.type
_entity_poly.pdbx_seq_one_letter_code
_entity_poly.pdbx_strand_id
1 'polypeptide(L)'
;MYQAPGRSRPYYRCASRSIGGRSCGNGSIQADVLEQLTAELFLARVGHLDVMRKVYIAGEDHTDEINRIEEALARLVQRLEKLPDGGPAEAAILTRMREHETRLHELQAKPRHVDQWHQVPTGETFQQLWDRLDQPARGRLLRDSGVRIEWTSERTEIRLGQLEELATQAQASAAQIIAAVAA
;
A
#
# COMPACT_ATOMS: atom_id res chain seq x y z
N MET A 1 3.21 26.97 -3.13
CA MET A 1 3.40 28.29 -2.48
C MET A 1 4.87 28.48 -2.15
N TYR A 2 5.32 29.71 -1.94
CA TYR A 2 6.70 30.03 -1.54
C TYR A 2 6.68 30.60 -0.11
N GLN A 3 7.55 30.10 0.76
CA GLN A 3 7.71 30.63 2.11
C GLN A 3 8.67 31.80 2.08
N ALA A 4 8.20 32.97 2.47
CA ALA A 4 8.99 34.18 2.53
C ALA A 4 9.24 34.57 3.99
N PRO A 5 10.46 35.07 4.32
CA PRO A 5 10.71 35.64 5.63
C PRO A 5 9.87 36.91 5.82
N GLY A 6 9.30 37.07 7.01
CA GLY A 6 8.67 38.32 7.46
C GLY A 6 9.47 38.94 8.60
N ARG A 7 9.03 40.12 9.09
CA ARG A 7 9.73 40.85 10.16
C ARG A 7 9.78 40.08 11.48
N SER A 8 8.73 39.35 11.80
CA SER A 8 8.61 38.56 13.04
C SER A 8 8.25 37.10 12.79
N ARG A 9 7.51 36.80 11.72
CA ARG A 9 7.05 35.45 11.36
C ARG A 9 7.14 35.22 9.85
N PRO A 10 7.37 33.97 9.40
CA PRO A 10 7.33 33.64 7.99
C PRO A 10 5.90 33.63 7.44
N TYR A 11 5.78 33.88 6.14
CA TYR A 11 4.51 33.87 5.42
C TYR A 11 4.59 32.95 4.21
N TYR A 12 3.50 32.29 3.88
CA TYR A 12 3.34 31.73 2.55
C TYR A 12 2.70 32.74 1.61
N ARG A 13 3.26 32.81 0.41
CA ARG A 13 2.76 33.66 -0.68
C ARG A 13 2.92 32.97 -2.02
N CYS A 14 2.24 33.48 -3.05
CA CYS A 14 2.35 32.92 -4.38
C CYS A 14 3.81 32.99 -4.90
N ALA A 15 4.23 31.95 -5.62
CA ALA A 15 5.54 31.91 -6.28
C ALA A 15 5.65 33.00 -7.36
N SER A 16 4.56 33.36 -8.05
CA SER A 16 4.58 34.44 -9.05
C SER A 16 5.05 35.77 -8.46
N ARG A 17 4.63 36.06 -7.22
CA ARG A 17 5.03 37.26 -6.48
C ARG A 17 6.44 37.14 -5.90
N SER A 18 6.81 35.95 -5.44
CA SER A 18 8.07 35.71 -4.72
C SER A 18 9.28 35.58 -5.64
N ILE A 19 9.10 34.85 -6.74
CA ILE A 19 10.14 34.47 -7.68
C ILE A 19 9.98 35.29 -8.97
N GLY A 20 8.75 35.40 -9.46
CA GLY A 20 8.46 36.05 -10.75
C GLY A 20 8.24 37.56 -10.69
N GLY A 21 8.29 38.19 -9.51
CA GLY A 21 8.09 39.63 -9.31
C GLY A 21 6.70 40.17 -9.69
N ARG A 22 5.73 39.31 -10.04
CA ARG A 22 4.39 39.70 -10.52
C ARG A 22 3.30 39.32 -9.53
N SER A 23 2.45 40.29 -9.20
CA SER A 23 1.28 40.05 -8.35
C SER A 23 0.24 39.22 -9.09
N CYS A 24 -0.23 38.14 -8.49
CA CYS A 24 -1.37 37.34 -9.00
C CYS A 24 -2.70 37.74 -8.36
N GLY A 25 -2.76 38.87 -7.64
CA GLY A 25 -3.95 39.34 -6.93
C GLY A 25 -4.26 38.60 -5.61
N ASN A 26 -3.65 37.44 -5.36
CA ASN A 26 -3.85 36.69 -4.12
C ASN A 26 -3.04 37.27 -2.93
N GLY A 27 -3.55 37.09 -1.72
CA GLY A 27 -2.94 37.55 -0.48
C GLY A 27 -1.69 36.76 -0.04
N SER A 28 -1.22 37.05 1.17
CA SER A 28 -0.21 36.25 1.88
C SER A 28 -0.79 35.81 3.22
N ILE A 29 -0.47 34.60 3.66
CA ILE A 29 -0.94 34.02 4.92
C ILE A 29 0.26 33.70 5.81
N GLN A 30 0.13 33.88 7.13
CA GLN A 30 1.17 33.48 8.06
C GLN A 30 1.39 31.96 7.98
N ALA A 31 2.65 31.52 8.04
CA ALA A 31 2.97 30.12 7.82
C ALA A 31 2.36 29.21 8.89
N ASP A 32 2.48 29.60 10.16
CA ASP A 32 1.89 28.92 11.32
C ASP A 32 0.37 28.76 11.18
N VAL A 33 -0.33 29.82 10.74
CA VAL A 33 -1.78 29.78 10.54
C VAL A 33 -2.17 28.78 9.46
N LEU A 34 -1.49 28.80 8.31
CA LEU A 34 -1.81 27.86 7.23
C LEU A 34 -1.44 26.41 7.60
N GLU A 35 -0.33 26.21 8.30
CA GLU A 35 0.10 24.89 8.78
C GLU A 35 -0.90 24.31 9.79
N GLN A 36 -1.36 25.13 10.74
CA GLN A 36 -2.39 24.73 11.70
C GLN A 36 -3.72 24.41 11.01
N LEU A 37 -4.17 25.27 10.10
CA LEU A 37 -5.40 25.04 9.33
C LEU A 37 -5.31 23.76 8.48
N THR A 38 -4.14 23.47 7.91
CA THR A 38 -3.89 22.22 7.18
C THR A 38 -4.05 21.01 8.08
N ALA A 39 -3.47 21.06 9.29
CA ALA A 39 -3.55 19.98 10.28
C ALA A 39 -5.00 19.74 10.72
N GLU A 40 -5.73 20.80 11.06
CA GLU A 40 -7.13 20.74 11.50
C GLU A 40 -8.03 20.16 10.40
N LEU A 41 -7.92 20.65 9.16
CA LEU A 41 -8.72 20.16 8.04
C LEU A 41 -8.39 18.71 7.67
N PHE A 42 -7.11 18.32 7.76
CA PHE A 42 -6.67 16.96 7.54
C PHE A 42 -7.28 16.01 8.59
N LEU A 43 -7.07 16.31 9.87
CA LEU A 43 -7.55 15.48 10.98
C LEU A 43 -9.07 15.43 11.08
N ALA A 44 -9.77 16.53 10.76
CA ALA A 44 -11.22 16.54 10.72
C ALA A 44 -11.78 15.54 9.70
N ARG A 45 -11.06 15.28 8.60
CA ARG A 45 -11.53 14.37 7.55
C ARG A 45 -11.06 12.93 7.73
N VAL A 46 -9.80 12.72 8.15
CA VAL A 46 -9.21 11.37 8.21
C VAL A 46 -8.75 10.95 9.60
N GLY A 47 -8.78 11.82 10.60
CA GLY A 47 -8.19 11.57 11.92
C GLY A 47 -8.77 10.34 12.64
N HIS A 48 -10.04 10.02 12.40
CA HIS A 48 -10.72 8.85 12.96
C HIS A 48 -10.48 7.55 12.17
N LEU A 49 -9.83 7.62 11.00
CA LEU A 49 -9.60 6.47 10.13
C LEU A 49 -8.32 5.74 10.55
N ASP A 50 -8.35 4.42 10.44
CA ASP A 50 -7.18 3.58 10.67
C ASP A 50 -6.14 3.79 9.57
N VAL A 51 -4.87 3.87 9.98
CA VAL A 51 -3.75 3.92 9.05
C VAL A 51 -3.59 2.52 8.46
N MET A 52 -3.70 2.41 7.13
CA MET A 52 -3.53 1.15 6.41
C MET A 52 -2.06 0.94 6.03
N ARG A 53 -1.54 -0.26 6.23
CA ARG A 53 -0.20 -0.67 5.78
C ARG A 53 -0.33 -1.68 4.65
N LYS A 54 0.44 -1.47 3.58
CA LYS A 54 0.63 -2.47 2.52
C LYS A 54 1.56 -3.57 3.03
N VAL A 55 1.01 -4.77 3.18
CA VAL A 55 1.75 -6.00 3.49
C VAL A 55 1.85 -6.83 2.22
N TYR A 56 3.08 -7.20 1.85
CA TYR A 56 3.33 -8.11 0.74
C TYR A 56 3.17 -9.54 1.25
N ILE A 57 2.30 -10.31 0.60
CA ILE A 57 2.19 -11.75 0.81
C ILE A 57 2.85 -12.41 -0.40
N ALA A 58 3.99 -13.06 -0.17
CA ALA A 58 4.73 -13.76 -1.20
C ALA A 58 3.89 -14.94 -1.72
N GLY A 59 3.76 -15.02 -3.04
CA GLY A 59 3.21 -16.19 -3.68
C GLY A 59 4.16 -17.38 -3.57
N GLU A 60 3.65 -18.55 -3.18
CA GLU A 60 4.36 -19.81 -3.39
C GLU A 60 4.02 -20.32 -4.79
N ASP A 61 4.96 -20.18 -5.74
CA ASP A 61 4.86 -20.80 -7.07
C ASP A 61 5.85 -21.98 -7.19
N HIS A 62 5.30 -23.18 -7.16
CA HIS A 62 6.05 -24.44 -7.32
C HIS A 62 6.12 -24.93 -8.77
N THR A 63 5.68 -24.13 -9.76
CA THR A 63 5.60 -24.55 -11.17
C THR A 63 6.96 -25.03 -11.69
N ASP A 64 8.05 -24.34 -11.34
CA ASP A 64 9.40 -24.73 -11.80
C ASP A 64 9.93 -26.00 -11.12
N GLU A 65 9.50 -26.28 -9.88
CA GLU A 65 9.87 -27.52 -9.16
C GLU A 65 9.07 -28.71 -9.72
N ILE A 66 7.77 -28.49 -10.00
CA ILE A 66 6.88 -29.46 -10.66
C ILE A 66 7.44 -29.86 -12.03
N ASN A 67 7.75 -28.90 -12.89
CA ASN A 67 8.29 -29.16 -14.24
C ASN A 67 9.59 -29.99 -14.17
N ARG A 68 10.49 -29.68 -13.24
CA ARG A 68 11.74 -30.42 -13.05
C ARG A 68 11.52 -31.88 -12.61
N ILE A 69 10.53 -32.11 -11.75
CA ILE A 69 10.17 -33.46 -11.29
C ILE A 69 9.50 -34.26 -12.42
N GLU A 70 8.61 -33.64 -13.20
CA GLU A 70 7.97 -34.26 -14.36
C GLU A 70 9.01 -34.66 -15.43
N GLU A 71 9.97 -33.78 -15.73
CA GLU A 71 11.08 -34.13 -16.61
C GLU A 71 11.95 -35.27 -16.06
N ALA A 72 12.19 -35.30 -14.75
CA ALA A 72 12.94 -36.37 -14.11
C ALA A 72 12.20 -37.71 -14.21
N LEU A 73 10.89 -37.72 -13.99
CA LEU A 73 10.02 -38.88 -14.19
C LEU A 73 10.07 -39.37 -15.64
N ALA A 74 9.92 -38.48 -16.63
CA ALA A 74 10.00 -38.85 -18.04
C ALA A 74 11.36 -39.49 -18.40
N ARG A 75 12.47 -38.95 -17.85
CA ARG A 75 13.82 -39.54 -18.02
C ARG A 75 13.97 -40.90 -17.33
N LEU A 76 13.25 -41.17 -16.24
CA LEU A 76 13.26 -42.46 -15.57
C LEU A 76 12.45 -43.50 -16.35
N VAL A 77 11.29 -43.12 -16.88
CA VAL A 77 10.46 -43.97 -17.77
C VAL A 77 11.26 -44.43 -18.98
N GLN A 78 11.93 -43.51 -19.70
CA GLN A 78 12.77 -43.85 -20.86
C GLN A 78 13.94 -44.79 -20.53
N ARG A 79 14.43 -44.79 -19.28
CA ARG A 79 15.47 -45.73 -18.84
C ARG A 79 14.88 -47.10 -18.50
N LEU A 80 13.70 -47.11 -17.90
CA LEU A 80 12.98 -48.33 -17.55
C LEU A 80 12.68 -49.18 -18.79
N GLU A 81 12.21 -48.56 -19.88
CA GLU A 81 11.94 -49.24 -21.16
C GLU A 81 13.16 -49.93 -21.80
N LYS A 82 14.38 -49.57 -21.39
CA LYS A 82 15.64 -50.12 -21.91
C LYS A 82 16.21 -51.22 -21.03
N LEU A 83 15.57 -51.52 -19.90
CA LEU A 83 16.02 -52.54 -18.95
C LEU A 83 15.23 -53.85 -19.14
N PRO A 84 15.86 -54.99 -18.86
CA PRO A 84 15.16 -56.26 -18.79
C PRO A 84 14.27 -56.34 -17.54
N ASP A 85 13.07 -56.92 -17.72
CA ASP A 85 12.08 -57.12 -16.66
C ASP A 85 12.60 -58.05 -15.54
N GLY A 86 12.16 -57.78 -14.32
CA GLY A 86 12.45 -58.54 -13.10
C GLY A 86 13.83 -58.28 -12.48
N GLY A 87 14.59 -57.31 -13.01
CA GLY A 87 15.95 -57.01 -12.58
C GLY A 87 16.05 -56.10 -11.34
N PRO A 88 17.14 -56.18 -10.55
CA PRO A 88 17.36 -55.27 -9.41
C PRO A 88 17.48 -53.79 -9.84
N ALA A 89 17.90 -53.53 -11.08
CA ALA A 89 17.95 -52.18 -11.66
C ALA A 89 16.55 -51.60 -11.92
N GLU A 90 15.60 -52.44 -12.33
CA GLU A 90 14.20 -52.05 -12.54
C GLU A 90 13.55 -51.66 -11.21
N ALA A 91 13.70 -52.49 -10.17
CA ALA A 91 13.18 -52.22 -8.83
C ALA A 91 13.73 -50.91 -8.23
N ALA A 92 15.00 -50.59 -8.50
CA ALA A 92 15.61 -49.33 -8.06
C ALA A 92 15.01 -48.11 -8.79
N ILE A 93 14.73 -48.21 -10.10
CA ILE A 93 14.09 -47.12 -10.86
C ILE A 93 12.64 -46.91 -10.40
N LEU A 94 11.87 -47.99 -10.26
CA LEU A 94 10.48 -47.93 -9.78
C LEU A 94 10.38 -47.30 -8.37
N THR A 95 11.38 -47.53 -7.52
CA THR A 95 11.44 -46.90 -6.19
C THR A 95 11.67 -45.39 -6.30
N ARG A 96 12.61 -44.94 -7.14
CA ARG A 96 12.83 -43.50 -7.38
C ARG A 96 11.63 -42.82 -8.04
N MET A 97 10.93 -43.51 -8.94
CA MET A 97 9.71 -42.97 -9.55
C MET A 97 8.63 -42.72 -8.49
N ARG A 98 8.41 -43.65 -7.56
CA ARG A 98 7.45 -43.46 -6.46
C ARG A 98 7.81 -42.29 -5.54
N GLU A 99 9.10 -42.09 -5.25
CA GLU A 99 9.57 -40.93 -4.48
C GLU A 99 9.25 -39.61 -5.20
N HIS A 100 9.51 -39.54 -6.50
CA HIS A 100 9.19 -38.37 -7.32
C HIS A 100 7.69 -38.12 -7.48
N GLU A 101 6.88 -39.17 -7.63
CA GLU A 101 5.40 -39.07 -7.68
C GLU A 101 4.82 -38.58 -6.35
N THR A 102 5.32 -39.09 -5.22
CA THR A 102 4.92 -38.63 -3.89
C THR A 102 5.23 -37.14 -3.73
N ARG A 103 6.44 -36.72 -4.12
CA ARG A 103 6.85 -35.32 -4.06
C ARG A 103 6.04 -34.42 -5.00
N LEU A 104 5.71 -34.90 -6.20
CA LEU A 104 4.88 -34.19 -7.16
C LEU A 104 3.48 -33.95 -6.58
N HIS A 105 2.88 -34.98 -5.97
CA HIS A 105 1.57 -34.89 -5.33
C HIS A 105 1.58 -33.90 -4.15
N GLU A 106 2.64 -33.90 -3.32
CA GLU A 106 2.81 -32.90 -2.25
C GLU A 106 2.84 -31.46 -2.79
N LEU A 107 3.58 -31.22 -3.88
CA LEU A 107 3.71 -29.89 -4.47
C LEU A 107 2.44 -29.43 -5.17
N GLN A 108 1.72 -30.32 -5.84
CA GLN A 108 0.44 -30.04 -6.49
C GLN A 108 -0.69 -29.78 -5.47
N ALA A 109 -0.60 -30.37 -4.27
CA ALA A 109 -1.56 -30.15 -3.20
C ALA A 109 -1.36 -28.79 -2.48
N LYS A 110 -0.22 -28.12 -2.67
CA LYS A 110 -0.01 -26.79 -2.10
C LYS A 110 -0.80 -25.74 -2.87
N PRO A 111 -1.52 -24.84 -2.18
CA PRO A 111 -2.24 -23.76 -2.84
C PRO A 111 -1.25 -22.82 -3.53
N ARG A 112 -1.42 -22.64 -4.84
CA ARG A 112 -0.67 -21.66 -5.62
C ARG A 112 -1.15 -20.27 -5.26
N HIS A 113 -0.34 -19.51 -4.55
CA HIS A 113 -0.62 -18.11 -4.27
C HIS A 113 0.12 -17.26 -5.30
N VAL A 114 -0.61 -16.35 -5.96
CA VAL A 114 0.02 -15.27 -6.72
C VAL A 114 0.41 -14.16 -5.75
N ASP A 115 1.49 -13.44 -6.06
CA ASP A 115 1.93 -12.28 -5.29
C ASP A 115 0.79 -11.27 -5.12
N GLN A 116 0.42 -10.99 -3.87
CA GLN A 116 -0.64 -10.05 -3.56
C GLN A 116 -0.20 -9.03 -2.50
N TRP A 117 -0.59 -7.77 -2.74
CA TRP A 117 -0.46 -6.70 -1.78
C TRP A 117 -1.78 -6.57 -1.02
N HIS A 118 -1.75 -6.79 0.29
CA HIS A 118 -2.90 -6.60 1.17
C HIS A 118 -2.77 -5.30 1.94
N GLN A 119 -3.87 -4.56 2.07
CA GLN A 119 -3.95 -3.42 2.97
C GLN A 119 -4.49 -3.90 4.31
N VAL A 120 -3.66 -3.83 5.36
CA VAL A 120 -4.03 -4.28 6.71
C VAL A 120 -4.10 -3.05 7.62
N PRO A 121 -5.18 -2.89 8.43
CA PRO A 121 -5.25 -1.82 9.41
C PRO A 121 -4.12 -2.00 10.44
N THR A 122 -3.43 -0.92 10.75
CA THR A 122 -2.34 -0.93 11.72
C THR A 122 -2.83 -0.94 13.17
N GLY A 123 -4.12 -0.68 13.40
CA GLY A 123 -4.71 -0.48 14.73
C GLY A 123 -4.40 0.90 15.34
N GLU A 124 -3.75 1.79 14.58
CA GLU A 124 -3.50 3.19 14.94
C GLU A 124 -4.29 4.10 13.98
N THR A 125 -4.99 5.09 14.53
CA THR A 125 -5.71 6.09 13.71
C THR A 125 -4.78 7.18 13.21
N PHE A 126 -5.18 7.92 12.17
CA PHE A 126 -4.39 9.08 11.70
C PHE A 126 -4.22 10.15 12.78
N GLN A 127 -5.18 10.32 13.70
CA GLN A 127 -5.04 11.21 14.86
C GLN A 127 -3.91 10.76 15.78
N GLN A 128 -3.89 9.48 16.15
CA GLN A 128 -2.86 8.93 17.03
C GLN A 128 -1.47 9.00 16.38
N LEU A 129 -1.40 8.65 15.09
CA LEU A 129 -0.18 8.81 14.29
C LEU A 129 0.28 10.28 14.31
N TRP A 130 -0.62 11.22 14.03
CA TRP A 130 -0.30 12.64 13.97
C TRP A 130 0.26 13.20 15.28
N ASP A 131 -0.31 12.80 16.42
CA ASP A 131 0.09 13.24 17.74
C ASP A 131 1.49 12.73 18.11
N ARG A 132 1.91 11.57 17.58
CA ARG A 132 3.25 11.00 17.76
C ARG A 132 4.31 11.63 16.85
N LEU A 133 3.93 12.16 15.68
CA LEU A 133 4.87 12.70 14.71
C LEU A 133 5.31 14.13 15.03
N ASP A 134 6.57 14.44 14.72
CA ASP A 134 7.09 15.80 14.73
C ASP A 134 6.72 16.58 13.45
N GLN A 135 6.99 17.89 13.42
CA GLN A 135 6.60 18.74 12.29
C GLN A 135 7.20 18.28 10.94
N PRO A 136 8.49 17.89 10.85
CA PRO A 136 9.05 17.32 9.62
C PRO A 136 8.36 16.03 9.17
N ALA A 137 8.06 15.10 10.08
CA ALA A 137 7.42 13.84 9.75
C ALA A 137 5.94 14.02 9.38
N ARG A 138 5.22 14.94 10.02
CA ARG A 138 3.86 15.36 9.62
C ARG A 138 3.86 15.87 8.18
N GLY A 139 4.80 16.76 7.84
CA GLY A 139 4.94 17.25 6.48
C GLY A 139 5.25 16.14 5.47
N ARG A 140 6.03 15.13 5.85
CA ARG A 140 6.30 13.96 5.01
C ARG A 140 5.04 13.11 4.81
N LEU A 141 4.32 12.79 5.88
CA LEU A 141 3.05 12.06 5.84
C LEU A 141 2.08 12.70 4.83
N LEU A 142 1.85 14.01 4.95
CA LEU A 142 0.97 14.74 4.04
C LEU A 142 1.42 14.61 2.57
N ARG A 143 2.72 14.76 2.30
CA ARG A 143 3.25 14.64 0.92
C ARG A 143 3.14 13.23 0.36
N ASP A 144 3.50 12.23 1.16
CA ASP A 144 3.49 10.83 0.74
C ASP A 144 2.06 10.34 0.48
N SER A 145 1.08 10.85 1.23
CA SER A 145 -0.36 10.62 0.99
C SER A 145 -0.94 11.44 -0.17
N GLY A 146 -0.17 12.37 -0.75
CA GLY A 146 -0.62 13.25 -1.83
C GLY A 146 -1.56 14.37 -1.40
N VAL A 147 -1.58 14.70 -0.10
CA VAL A 147 -2.40 15.78 0.46
C VAL A 147 -1.92 17.13 -0.05
N ARG A 148 -2.85 17.99 -0.45
CA ARG A 148 -2.58 19.35 -0.93
C ARG A 148 -3.55 20.33 -0.30
N ILE A 149 -3.05 21.51 0.04
CA ILE A 149 -3.88 22.64 0.44
C ILE A 149 -3.85 23.73 -0.64
N GLU A 150 -5.04 24.18 -1.03
CA GLU A 150 -5.26 25.29 -1.94
C GLU A 150 -5.82 26.45 -1.11
N TRP A 151 -5.15 27.60 -1.18
CA TRP A 151 -5.50 28.76 -0.37
C TRP A 151 -5.61 30.02 -1.24
N THR A 152 -6.71 30.76 -1.02
CA THR A 152 -6.92 32.14 -1.46
C THR A 152 -7.34 32.98 -0.27
N SER A 153 -7.33 34.31 -0.41
CA SER A 153 -7.84 35.21 0.62
C SER A 153 -9.34 35.01 0.96
N GLU A 154 -10.08 34.29 0.11
CA GLU A 154 -11.52 34.07 0.25
C GLU A 154 -11.88 32.61 0.56
N ARG A 155 -11.01 31.66 0.22
CA ARG A 155 -11.31 30.23 0.28
C ARG A 155 -10.07 29.43 0.69
N THR A 156 -10.30 28.40 1.50
CA THR A 156 -9.30 27.35 1.75
C THR A 156 -9.91 26.00 1.45
N GLU A 157 -9.19 25.16 0.73
CA GLU A 157 -9.59 23.81 0.37
C GLU A 157 -8.44 22.83 0.59
N ILE A 158 -8.70 21.72 1.27
CA ILE A 158 -7.76 20.59 1.37
C ILE A 158 -8.23 19.46 0.45
N ARG A 159 -7.30 18.92 -0.33
CA ARG A 159 -7.45 17.69 -1.11
C ARG A 159 -6.62 16.61 -0.47
N LEU A 160 -7.20 15.42 -0.30
CA LEU A 160 -6.59 14.35 0.50
C LEU A 160 -5.77 13.37 -0.35
N GLY A 161 -5.75 13.55 -1.67
CA GLY A 161 -4.99 12.70 -2.57
C GLY A 161 -5.45 11.25 -2.49
N GLN A 162 -4.54 10.34 -2.14
CA GLN A 162 -4.83 8.91 -2.06
C GLN A 162 -5.82 8.55 -0.95
N LEU A 163 -6.04 9.45 0.02
CA LEU A 163 -6.93 9.23 1.15
C LEU A 163 -8.37 9.68 0.87
N GLU A 164 -8.67 10.28 -0.29
CA GLU A 164 -10.03 10.72 -0.63
C GLU A 164 -11.01 9.55 -0.70
N GLU A 165 -10.60 8.45 -1.34
CA GLU A 165 -11.44 7.27 -1.48
C GLU A 165 -11.70 6.61 -0.11
N LEU A 166 -10.65 6.49 0.72
CA LEU A 166 -10.74 5.97 2.08
C LEU A 166 -11.71 6.81 2.94
N ALA A 167 -11.59 8.13 2.89
CA ALA A 167 -12.46 9.04 3.63
C ALA A 167 -13.92 8.96 3.15
N THR A 168 -14.14 8.87 1.84
CA THR A 168 -15.48 8.79 1.25
C THR A 168 -16.16 7.47 1.62
N GLN A 169 -15.45 6.35 1.52
CA GLN A 169 -15.98 5.03 1.89
C GLN A 169 -16.37 4.98 3.36
N ALA A 170 -15.51 5.48 4.26
CA ALA A 170 -15.81 5.52 5.69
C ALA A 170 -17.04 6.38 6.02
N GLN A 171 -17.17 7.55 5.39
CA GLN A 171 -18.34 8.42 5.56
C GLN A 171 -19.63 7.76 5.05
N ALA A 172 -19.57 7.06 3.91
CA ALA A 172 -20.71 6.35 3.35
C ALA A 172 -21.15 5.19 4.26
N SER A 173 -20.21 4.39 4.77
CA SER A 173 -20.48 3.31 5.72
C SER A 173 -21.08 3.83 7.03
N ALA A 174 -20.57 4.93 7.56
CA ALA A 174 -21.13 5.57 8.76
C ALA A 174 -22.58 6.03 8.54
N ALA A 175 -22.87 6.66 7.40
CA ALA A 175 -24.23 7.10 7.05
C ALA A 175 -25.21 5.93 6.93
N GLN A 176 -24.78 4.80 6.34
CA GLN A 176 -25.60 3.59 6.23
C GLN A 176 -25.90 2.97 7.60
N ILE A 177 -24.92 2.92 8.50
CA ILE A 177 -25.12 2.41 9.87
C ILE A 177 -26.12 3.29 10.62
N ILE A 178 -25.96 4.62 10.54
CA ILE A 178 -26.90 5.56 11.19
C ILE A 178 -28.32 5.38 10.65
N ALA A 179 -28.47 5.25 9.32
CA ALA A 179 -29.76 4.99 8.71
C ALA A 179 -30.38 3.65 9.14
N ALA A 180 -29.56 2.61 9.31
CA ALA A 180 -30.00 1.29 9.76
C ALA A 180 -30.38 1.23 11.25
N VAL A 181 -29.76 2.06 12.10
CA VAL A 181 -30.09 2.16 13.54
C VAL A 181 -31.30 3.07 13.79
N ALA A 182 -31.61 3.98 12.86
CA ALA A 182 -32.76 4.88 12.95
C ALA A 182 -34.07 4.27 12.37
N ALA A 183 -34.02 3.06 11.83
CA ALA A 183 -35.16 2.30 11.29
C ALA A 183 -35.64 1.22 12.28
#